data_AF-A0A1V1TEQ0-F1
#
_entry.id   AF-A0A1V1TEQ0-F1
#
_cell.length_a   1.000
_cell.length_b   1.000
_cell.length_c   1.000
_cell.angle_alpha   90.00
_cell.angle_beta   90.00
_cell.angle_gamma   90.00
#
_symmetry.space_group_name_H-M   'P 1'
#
loop_
_entity.id
_entity.type
_entity.pdbx_description
1 polymer ?
#
loop_
_entity_poly.entity_id
_entity_poly.type
_entity_poly.pdbx_seq_one_letter_code
_entity_poly.pdbx_strand_id
1 'polypeptide(L)'
;MATRTLEARFERMSVNDENEYQKTKVVTTTTQVASNSSRPNLYKVALQTQSANAVSAAVALPSQAAQRKVAQPSSPTRKALPTTASRASSDEAAHAERKSAALIEQPTIKQFHLGMFEIGRPLGKGKFGRVYLARERTSGFICALKVLHKSELSQGGVERQVRREIEIQSNLRHPNILQLFGHFHDSKRVFLILEFAAKGELYKHLRRENRFPEWKASQYIAQMASALRYLHRKHIIHRDIKPENILVGIHGEIKISDFGWSVHAPNSRRKTMCGTLDYLPPEMIKPGTSDNSYNEKVDLWSLGVLTYEFLVGEAPFEDTPVMTQRRIARADMSIPSFVSPEARDLIKKLLVLDPEKRIPLEQVQTHPWIVKHCTKSSSSRDKS
;
A
#
# COMPACT_ATOMS: atom_id res chain seq x y z
N MET A 1 22.07 11.26 -25.25
CA MET A 1 21.10 12.00 -26.10
C MET A 1 19.65 11.69 -25.72
N ALA A 2 19.24 10.43 -25.48
CA ALA A 2 17.84 10.06 -25.19
C ALA A 2 17.27 10.56 -23.84
N THR A 3 18.09 10.76 -22.81
CA THR A 3 17.65 11.22 -21.47
C THR A 3 17.21 12.68 -21.45
N ARG A 4 17.91 13.57 -22.17
CA ARG A 4 17.57 15.01 -22.26
C ARG A 4 16.21 15.23 -22.95
N THR A 5 15.85 14.40 -23.92
CA THR A 5 14.56 14.48 -24.63
C THR A 5 13.38 14.02 -23.75
N LEU A 6 13.62 13.09 -22.82
CA LEU A 6 12.62 12.64 -21.84
C LEU A 6 12.40 13.68 -20.73
N GLU A 7 13.47 14.29 -20.21
CA GLU A 7 13.38 15.37 -19.22
C GLU A 7 12.59 16.57 -19.78
N ALA A 8 12.87 16.98 -21.02
CA ALA A 8 12.13 18.05 -21.69
C ALA A 8 10.63 17.74 -21.88
N ARG A 9 10.25 16.46 -22.04
CA ARG A 9 8.83 16.06 -22.08
C ARG A 9 8.15 16.20 -20.72
N PHE A 10 8.84 15.86 -19.63
CA PHE A 10 8.32 16.03 -18.26
C PHE A 10 8.20 17.51 -17.87
N GLU A 11 9.16 18.36 -18.27
CA GLU A 11 9.11 19.80 -18.00
C GLU A 11 8.01 20.49 -18.81
N ARG A 12 7.88 20.21 -20.13
CA ARG A 12 6.82 20.80 -20.96
C ARG A 12 5.41 20.40 -20.54
N MET A 13 5.21 19.19 -20.01
CA MET A 13 3.92 18.77 -19.46
C MET A 13 3.60 19.37 -18.09
N SER A 14 4.59 19.93 -17.38
CA SER A 14 4.35 20.59 -16.09
C SER A 14 4.06 22.09 -16.21
N VAL A 15 4.38 22.71 -17.35
CA VAL A 15 4.28 24.17 -17.55
C VAL A 15 3.02 24.57 -18.34
N ASN A 16 2.49 23.70 -19.20
CA ASN A 16 1.36 24.05 -20.07
C ASN A 16 -0.02 23.98 -19.37
N ASP A 17 -0.16 23.28 -18.24
CA ASP A 17 -1.45 23.10 -17.56
C ASP A 17 -1.87 24.31 -16.71
N GLU A 18 -0.99 25.28 -16.42
CA GLU A 18 -1.38 26.49 -15.66
C GLU A 18 -2.14 27.52 -16.51
N ASN A 19 -1.99 27.50 -17.84
CA ASN A 19 -2.53 28.56 -18.70
C ASN A 19 -3.92 28.25 -19.30
N GLU A 20 -4.38 27.00 -19.27
CA GLU A 20 -5.63 26.63 -19.96
C GLU A 20 -6.88 26.70 -19.06
N TYR A 21 -6.71 26.89 -17.73
CA TYR A 21 -7.83 26.95 -16.78
C TYR A 21 -8.35 28.37 -16.47
N GLN A 22 -7.72 29.42 -16.99
CA GLN A 22 -8.09 30.82 -16.71
C GLN A 22 -8.83 31.53 -17.85
N LYS A 23 -9.13 30.86 -18.96
CA LYS A 23 -9.65 31.51 -20.18
C LYS A 23 -11.02 31.03 -20.65
N THR A 24 -11.96 30.82 -19.73
CA THR A 24 -13.40 30.79 -20.05
C THR A 24 -14.22 31.17 -18.84
N LYS A 25 -14.48 32.47 -18.65
CA LYS A 25 -15.64 33.01 -17.91
C LYS A 25 -15.65 34.54 -17.99
N VAL A 26 -16.24 35.09 -19.05
CA VAL A 26 -16.87 36.42 -19.03
C VAL A 26 -18.00 36.37 -20.05
N VAL A 27 -19.27 36.44 -19.62
CA VAL A 27 -20.44 37.07 -20.30
C VAL A 27 -21.67 36.97 -19.35
N THR A 28 -21.99 38.13 -18.75
CA THR A 28 -23.29 38.80 -18.55
C THR A 28 -24.43 38.26 -17.65
N THR A 29 -24.90 39.21 -16.82
CA THR A 29 -26.29 39.66 -16.52
C THR A 29 -26.96 39.30 -15.20
N THR A 30 -27.32 40.37 -14.50
CA THR A 30 -28.10 40.53 -13.27
C THR A 30 -29.57 40.16 -13.45
N THR A 31 -30.14 39.33 -12.58
CA THR A 31 -31.50 39.52 -12.01
C THR A 31 -31.71 38.64 -10.77
N GLN A 32 -32.52 39.13 -9.83
CA GLN A 32 -32.76 38.60 -8.49
C GLN A 32 -33.77 37.42 -8.46
N VAL A 33 -33.74 36.66 -7.35
CA VAL A 33 -34.88 36.11 -6.56
C VAL A 33 -34.77 34.60 -6.18
N ALA A 34 -34.82 34.38 -4.86
CA ALA A 34 -35.31 33.25 -4.03
C ALA A 34 -34.68 31.82 -4.02
N SER A 35 -34.30 31.45 -2.78
CA SER A 35 -34.39 30.14 -2.09
C SER A 35 -33.91 28.85 -2.80
N ASN A 36 -32.77 28.31 -2.35
CA ASN A 36 -32.75 27.01 -1.66
C ASN A 36 -31.36 26.70 -1.06
N SER A 37 -31.37 26.05 0.09
CA SER A 37 -30.21 25.68 0.89
C SER A 37 -29.39 24.57 0.24
N SER A 38 -28.18 24.89 -0.21
CA SER A 38 -27.16 23.91 -0.64
C SER A 38 -25.89 24.11 0.18
N ARG A 39 -25.53 23.11 0.99
CA ARG A 39 -24.28 23.07 1.77
C ARG A 39 -23.09 22.80 0.83
N PRO A 40 -21.94 23.48 1.02
CA PRO A 40 -20.79 23.30 0.14
C PRO A 40 -19.89 22.13 0.54
N ASN A 41 -19.32 21.49 -0.48
CA ASN A 41 -18.24 20.50 -0.42
C ASN A 41 -17.00 21.07 0.26
N LEU A 42 -16.55 20.43 1.33
CA LEU A 42 -15.27 20.73 2.00
C LEU A 42 -14.26 19.64 1.68
N TYR A 43 -13.18 20.03 1.00
CA TYR A 43 -11.98 19.23 0.80
C TYR A 43 -11.38 18.87 2.18
N LYS A 44 -11.27 17.57 2.50
CA LYS A 44 -10.72 17.08 3.78
C LYS A 44 -9.19 17.17 3.79
N VAL A 45 -8.68 17.94 4.75
CA VAL A 45 -7.27 18.10 5.12
C VAL A 45 -6.85 16.93 6.02
N ALA A 46 -5.69 16.34 5.76
CA ALA A 46 -5.08 15.31 6.61
C ALA A 46 -4.45 15.95 7.87
N LEU A 47 -4.68 15.33 9.03
CA LEU A 47 -4.10 15.72 10.33
C LEU A 47 -2.57 15.77 10.27
N GLN A 48 -2.01 16.96 10.52
CA GLN A 48 -0.59 17.19 10.75
C GLN A 48 -0.25 16.90 12.22
N THR A 49 0.78 16.09 12.46
CA THR A 49 1.43 15.96 13.76
C THR A 49 2.21 17.23 14.09
N GLN A 50 1.75 17.98 15.10
CA GLN A 50 2.53 19.06 15.70
C GLN A 50 3.60 18.48 16.64
N SER A 51 4.83 18.93 16.45
CA SER A 51 5.96 18.68 17.35
C SER A 51 5.95 19.71 18.47
N ALA A 52 5.99 19.28 19.72
CA ALA A 52 6.22 20.16 20.86
C ALA A 52 7.51 19.72 21.59
N ASN A 53 8.42 20.67 21.70
CA ASN A 53 9.67 20.61 22.46
C ASN A 53 9.43 20.43 23.96
N ALA A 54 10.29 19.66 24.63
CA ALA A 54 10.57 19.83 26.06
C ALA A 54 11.97 19.30 26.42
N VAL A 55 12.85 20.28 26.65
CA VAL A 55 13.91 20.40 27.68
C VAL A 55 14.66 19.17 28.21
N SER A 56 15.99 19.30 28.10
CA SER A 56 17.05 18.57 28.79
C SER A 56 16.89 18.53 30.31
N ALA A 57 17.12 17.37 30.91
CA ALA A 57 17.58 17.24 32.29
C ALA A 57 18.61 16.11 32.37
N ALA A 58 19.83 16.49 32.70
CA ALA A 58 20.95 15.61 32.98
C ALA A 58 20.85 15.09 34.42
N VAL A 59 21.13 13.80 34.63
CA VAL A 59 21.59 13.27 35.92
C VAL A 59 22.67 12.23 35.64
N ALA A 60 23.79 12.38 36.34
CA ALA A 60 25.04 11.64 36.19
C ALA A 60 25.27 10.65 37.35
N LEU A 61 26.28 9.78 37.12
CA LEU A 61 27.13 8.99 38.05
C LEU A 61 26.72 7.51 38.32
N PRO A 62 27.67 6.61 38.69
CA PRO A 62 29.06 6.49 38.24
C PRO A 62 29.58 5.04 37.97
N SER A 63 30.67 4.95 37.20
CA SER A 63 31.88 4.10 37.31
C SER A 63 31.80 2.62 37.77
N GLN A 64 32.39 1.70 36.98
CA GLN A 64 33.68 1.06 37.35
C GLN A 64 34.28 0.21 36.21
N ALA A 65 35.61 0.16 36.23
CA ALA A 65 36.52 -0.34 35.20
C ALA A 65 36.94 -1.80 35.42
N ALA A 66 37.35 -2.49 34.34
CA ALA A 66 38.46 -3.45 34.39
C ALA A 66 38.96 -3.78 32.97
N GLN A 67 40.20 -3.37 32.71
CA GLN A 67 41.02 -3.79 31.56
C GLN A 67 41.63 -5.17 31.82
N ARG A 68 41.82 -5.98 30.77
CA ARG A 68 42.99 -6.87 30.64
C ARG A 68 43.28 -7.21 29.17
N LYS A 69 44.40 -6.67 28.69
CA LYS A 69 45.13 -7.09 27.48
C LYS A 69 45.90 -8.37 27.77
N VAL A 70 45.95 -9.30 26.81
CA VAL A 70 47.06 -10.24 26.65
C VAL A 70 47.36 -10.36 25.15
N ALA A 71 48.60 -10.06 24.79
CA ALA A 71 49.23 -10.28 23.49
C ALA A 71 50.08 -11.56 23.56
N GLN A 72 50.33 -12.25 22.44
CA GLN A 72 51.56 -13.04 22.16
C GLN A 72 51.51 -13.72 20.74
N PRO A 73 52.62 -14.26 20.18
CA PRO A 73 53.30 -13.64 19.04
C PRO A 73 53.58 -14.60 17.85
N SER A 74 54.44 -14.11 16.95
CA SER A 74 54.96 -14.60 15.66
C SER A 74 55.65 -15.99 15.61
N SER A 75 55.63 -16.54 14.39
CA SER A 75 56.31 -17.73 13.82
C SER A 75 57.81 -17.92 14.12
N PRO A 76 58.35 -19.14 13.86
CA PRO A 76 59.46 -19.24 12.89
C PRO A 76 59.45 -20.48 11.95
N THR A 77 60.30 -20.37 10.92
CA THR A 77 60.60 -21.23 9.75
C THR A 77 61.69 -22.32 9.94
N ARG A 78 61.64 -23.45 9.19
CA ARG A 78 62.66 -24.03 8.25
C ARG A 78 62.78 -25.59 8.22
N LYS A 79 62.71 -26.16 6.99
CA LYS A 79 63.50 -27.25 6.29
C LYS A 79 63.76 -28.63 6.98
N ALA A 80 63.95 -29.80 6.33
CA ALA A 80 63.74 -30.39 4.98
C ALA A 80 64.16 -31.91 4.98
N LEU A 81 63.46 -32.77 4.19
CA LEU A 81 63.82 -34.06 3.49
C LEU A 81 64.31 -35.32 4.26
N PRO A 82 64.31 -36.58 3.69
CA PRO A 82 64.33 -36.98 2.26
C PRO A 82 63.45 -38.17 1.72
N THR A 83 63.26 -38.15 0.38
CA THR A 83 63.21 -39.24 -0.66
C THR A 83 62.25 -40.45 -0.54
N THR A 84 61.50 -40.85 -1.57
CA THR A 84 61.95 -41.45 -2.84
C THR A 84 60.86 -41.43 -3.93
N ALA A 85 61.27 -41.61 -5.19
CA ALA A 85 60.50 -41.38 -6.41
C ALA A 85 60.09 -42.68 -7.13
N SER A 86 58.95 -42.65 -7.84
CA SER A 86 58.77 -43.34 -9.13
C SER A 86 57.46 -42.89 -9.83
N ARG A 87 57.65 -42.19 -10.98
CA ARG A 87 57.04 -42.37 -12.34
C ARG A 87 55.66 -43.05 -12.44
N ALA A 88 54.75 -42.77 -13.36
CA ALA A 88 54.50 -41.79 -14.43
C ALA A 88 53.18 -42.28 -15.11
N SER A 89 52.50 -41.41 -15.86
CA SER A 89 51.35 -41.66 -16.77
C SER A 89 49.92 -41.58 -16.20
N SER A 90 49.29 -40.40 -16.31
CA SER A 90 47.84 -40.23 -16.60
C SER A 90 47.44 -38.75 -16.66
N ASP A 91 47.92 -37.98 -17.65
CA ASP A 91 47.61 -36.54 -17.78
C ASP A 91 46.73 -36.18 -19.01
N GLU A 92 46.11 -37.15 -19.70
CA GLU A 92 45.25 -36.86 -20.87
C GLU A 92 43.74 -37.02 -20.64
N ALA A 93 43.30 -37.48 -19.46
CA ALA A 93 41.87 -37.62 -19.15
C ALA A 93 41.27 -36.45 -18.35
N ALA A 94 42.09 -35.60 -17.72
CA ALA A 94 41.62 -34.56 -16.79
C ALA A 94 41.32 -33.19 -17.45
N HIS A 95 41.53 -33.04 -18.75
CA HIS A 95 41.34 -31.77 -19.48
C HIS A 95 40.06 -31.69 -20.32
N ALA A 96 39.36 -32.82 -20.52
CA ALA A 96 38.10 -32.86 -21.27
C ALA A 96 36.85 -32.61 -20.38
N GLU A 97 36.89 -32.95 -19.09
CA GLU A 97 35.76 -32.75 -18.16
C GLU A 97 35.67 -31.33 -17.55
N ARG A 98 36.68 -30.47 -17.78
CA ARG A 98 36.68 -29.09 -17.26
C ARG A 98 36.08 -28.05 -18.21
N LYS A 99 35.62 -28.43 -19.41
CA LYS A 99 35.08 -27.50 -20.42
C LYS A 99 33.56 -27.58 -20.64
N SER A 100 32.84 -28.42 -19.90
CA SER A 100 31.39 -28.62 -20.04
C SER A 100 30.57 -28.20 -18.82
N ALA A 101 31.17 -27.53 -17.83
CA ALA A 101 30.42 -26.78 -16.82
C ALA A 101 30.00 -25.42 -17.40
N ALA A 102 29.06 -25.46 -18.35
CA ALA A 102 28.41 -24.26 -18.86
C ALA A 102 27.79 -23.50 -17.70
N LEU A 103 28.30 -22.28 -17.53
CA LEU A 103 27.81 -21.17 -16.72
C LEU A 103 26.33 -21.30 -16.35
N ILE A 104 26.05 -21.69 -15.10
CA ILE A 104 24.78 -21.32 -14.49
C ILE A 104 24.86 -19.80 -14.35
N GLU A 105 24.28 -19.06 -15.31
CA GLU A 105 24.07 -17.63 -15.18
C GLU A 105 23.30 -17.43 -13.88
N GLN A 106 23.97 -16.94 -12.85
CA GLN A 106 23.27 -16.44 -11.68
C GLN A 106 22.31 -15.35 -12.18
N PRO A 107 21.05 -15.34 -11.71
CA PRO A 107 20.08 -14.36 -12.15
C PRO A 107 20.64 -12.97 -11.87
N THR A 108 21.05 -12.28 -12.94
CA THR A 108 21.55 -10.92 -12.84
C THR A 108 20.42 -10.05 -12.31
N ILE A 109 20.67 -9.34 -11.21
CA ILE A 109 19.70 -8.40 -10.65
C ILE A 109 19.48 -7.34 -11.73
N LYS A 110 18.31 -7.37 -12.39
CA LYS A 110 17.98 -6.45 -13.47
C LYS A 110 18.02 -5.02 -12.93
N GLN A 111 19.06 -4.27 -13.29
CA GLN A 111 19.24 -2.89 -12.85
C GLN A 111 18.35 -1.98 -13.71
N PHE A 112 17.19 -1.62 -13.18
CA PHE A 112 16.24 -0.75 -13.87
C PHE A 112 16.76 0.69 -13.96
N HIS A 113 16.47 1.36 -15.07
CA HIS A 113 16.68 2.79 -15.25
C HIS A 113 15.61 3.36 -16.18
N LEU A 114 15.41 4.68 -16.14
CA LEU A 114 14.29 5.35 -16.83
C LEU A 114 14.30 5.13 -18.35
N GLY A 115 15.49 5.00 -18.96
CA GLY A 115 15.65 4.75 -20.39
C GLY A 115 15.01 3.45 -20.89
N MET A 116 14.78 2.48 -20.00
CA MET A 116 14.13 1.20 -20.32
C MET A 116 12.62 1.32 -20.54
N PHE A 117 12.04 2.48 -20.23
CA PHE A 117 10.59 2.69 -20.27
C PHE A 117 10.21 3.74 -21.32
N GLU A 118 9.13 3.48 -22.02
CA GLU A 118 8.35 4.47 -22.74
C GLU A 118 7.27 4.99 -21.81
N ILE A 119 7.29 6.30 -21.53
CA ILE A 119 6.34 6.95 -20.62
C ILE A 119 5.14 7.45 -21.44
N GLY A 120 3.96 6.97 -21.07
CA GLY A 120 2.67 7.37 -21.63
C GLY A 120 1.97 8.43 -20.77
N ARG A 121 0.63 8.42 -20.83
CA ARG A 121 -0.21 9.40 -20.15
C ARG A 121 -0.11 9.34 -18.62
N PRO A 122 -0.33 10.45 -17.91
CA PRO A 122 -0.51 10.43 -16.46
C PRO A 122 -1.75 9.61 -16.08
N LEU A 123 -1.64 8.83 -15.01
CA LEU A 123 -2.72 8.01 -14.43
C LEU A 123 -3.29 8.65 -13.16
N GLY A 124 -2.46 9.38 -12.42
CA GLY A 124 -2.88 10.03 -11.19
C GLY A 124 -1.79 10.89 -10.55
N LYS A 125 -2.19 11.74 -9.62
CA LYS A 125 -1.32 12.59 -8.81
C LYS A 125 -1.41 12.13 -7.36
N GLY A 126 -0.29 11.68 -6.80
CA GLY A 126 -0.16 11.36 -5.38
C GLY A 126 0.35 12.55 -4.58
N LYS A 127 0.48 12.37 -3.26
CA LYS A 127 0.97 13.42 -2.34
C LYS A 127 2.41 13.87 -2.62
N PHE A 128 3.27 12.94 -3.03
CA PHE A 128 4.72 13.16 -3.19
C PHE A 128 5.22 12.90 -4.62
N GLY A 129 4.29 12.92 -5.59
CA GLY A 129 4.63 12.48 -6.94
C GLY A 129 3.47 12.22 -7.86
N ARG A 130 3.79 11.66 -9.03
CA ARG A 130 2.82 11.36 -10.10
C ARG A 130 2.98 9.92 -10.56
N VAL A 131 1.89 9.33 -11.04
CA VAL A 131 1.87 7.98 -11.59
C VAL A 131 1.61 8.07 -13.08
N TYR A 132 2.41 7.36 -13.88
CA TYR A 132 2.30 7.36 -15.34
C TYR A 132 2.07 5.95 -15.86
N LEU A 133 1.32 5.83 -16.96
CA LEU A 133 1.34 4.62 -17.77
C LEU A 133 2.74 4.49 -18.36
N ALA A 134 3.30 3.30 -18.35
CA ALA A 134 4.59 3.03 -18.94
C ALA A 134 4.60 1.68 -19.66
N ARG A 135 5.45 1.58 -20.67
CA ARG A 135 5.74 0.34 -21.40
C ARG A 135 7.23 0.05 -21.29
N GLU A 136 7.60 -1.13 -20.79
CA GLU A 136 8.99 -1.58 -20.82
C GLU A 136 9.38 -1.88 -22.27
N ARG A 137 10.47 -1.27 -22.75
CA ARG A 137 10.81 -1.23 -24.18
C ARG A 137 11.14 -2.59 -24.77
N THR A 138 11.75 -3.47 -23.99
CA THR A 138 12.29 -4.76 -24.46
C THR A 138 11.19 -5.79 -24.67
N SER A 139 10.35 -5.98 -23.65
CA SER A 139 9.29 -6.96 -23.58
C SER A 139 7.95 -6.41 -24.06
N GLY A 140 7.80 -5.09 -24.14
CA GLY A 140 6.52 -4.44 -24.37
C GLY A 140 5.56 -4.50 -23.19
N PHE A 141 6.02 -4.94 -22.01
CA PHE A 141 5.19 -5.09 -20.83
C PHE A 141 4.64 -3.74 -20.35
N ILE A 142 3.31 -3.68 -20.14
CA ILE A 142 2.62 -2.49 -19.66
C ILE A 142 2.61 -2.46 -18.13
N CYS A 143 3.05 -1.34 -17.57
CA CYS A 143 3.11 -1.12 -16.12
C CYS A 143 2.69 0.32 -15.75
N ALA A 144 2.55 0.57 -14.46
CA ALA A 144 2.43 1.92 -13.91
C ALA A 144 3.77 2.33 -13.27
N LEU A 145 4.27 3.52 -13.61
CA LEU A 145 5.49 4.07 -13.03
C LEU A 145 5.13 5.19 -12.06
N LYS A 146 5.24 4.92 -10.74
CA LYS A 146 5.05 5.91 -9.68
C LYS A 146 6.38 6.63 -9.43
N VAL A 147 6.41 7.93 -9.70
CA VAL A 147 7.60 8.78 -9.62
C VAL A 147 7.48 9.66 -8.39
N LEU A 148 8.41 9.52 -7.44
CA LEU A 148 8.47 10.25 -6.19
C LEU A 148 9.68 11.18 -6.18
N HIS A 149 9.50 12.44 -5.77
CA HIS A 149 10.58 13.42 -5.72
C HIS A 149 11.32 13.36 -4.38
N LYS A 150 12.64 13.14 -4.39
CA LYS A 150 13.44 13.00 -3.15
C LYS A 150 13.37 14.25 -2.27
N SER A 151 13.34 15.44 -2.86
CA SER A 151 13.17 16.70 -2.13
C SER A 151 11.85 16.77 -1.36
N GLU A 152 10.74 16.35 -1.97
CA GLU A 152 9.42 16.33 -1.34
C GLU A 152 9.34 15.28 -0.23
N LEU A 153 9.99 14.12 -0.43
CA LEU A 153 10.05 13.07 0.59
C LEU A 153 10.81 13.55 1.83
N SER A 154 11.94 14.25 1.64
CA SER A 154 12.75 14.80 2.74
C SER A 154 12.08 15.96 3.46
N GLN A 155 11.45 16.87 2.72
CA GLN A 155 10.65 17.95 3.33
C GLN A 155 9.48 17.39 4.13
N GLY A 156 8.86 16.31 3.66
CA GLY A 156 7.78 15.63 4.37
C GLY A 156 8.22 14.69 5.50
N GLY A 157 9.52 14.38 5.62
CA GLY A 157 10.05 13.40 6.58
C GLY A 157 9.52 11.97 6.39
N VAL A 158 9.16 11.60 5.15
CA VAL A 158 8.48 10.33 4.82
C VAL A 158 9.38 9.31 4.13
N GLU A 159 10.70 9.51 4.05
CA GLU A 159 11.60 8.56 3.37
C GLU A 159 11.56 7.17 3.99
N ARG A 160 11.43 7.09 5.33
CA ARG A 160 11.28 5.81 6.03
C ARG A 160 9.98 5.11 5.64
N GLN A 161 8.91 5.88 5.42
CA GLN A 161 7.61 5.35 5.01
C GLN A 161 7.70 4.73 3.62
N VAL A 162 8.31 5.45 2.67
CA VAL A 162 8.53 4.95 1.30
C VAL A 162 9.43 3.71 1.28
N ARG A 163 10.54 3.72 2.04
CA ARG A 163 11.41 2.53 2.12
C ARG A 163 10.65 1.31 2.64
N ARG A 164 9.79 1.51 3.64
CA ARG A 164 8.95 0.46 4.20
C ARG A 164 7.89 -0.05 3.22
N GLU A 165 7.23 0.85 2.48
CA GLU A 165 6.30 0.50 1.40
C GLU A 165 6.99 -0.42 0.39
N ILE A 166 8.19 -0.03 -0.07
CA ILE A 166 9.00 -0.84 -1.00
C ILE A 166 9.33 -2.21 -0.40
N GLU A 167 9.86 -2.25 0.83
CA GLU A 167 10.28 -3.49 1.50
C GLU A 167 9.10 -4.47 1.68
N ILE A 168 7.97 -3.97 2.20
CA ILE A 168 6.77 -4.78 2.43
C ILE A 168 6.23 -5.26 1.09
N GLN A 169 5.93 -4.34 0.16
CA GLN A 169 5.20 -4.66 -1.06
C GLN A 169 6.03 -5.52 -2.04
N SER A 170 7.36 -5.40 -2.03
CA SER A 170 8.25 -6.25 -2.85
C SER A 170 8.07 -7.74 -2.54
N ASN A 171 7.66 -8.09 -1.32
CA ASN A 171 7.49 -9.46 -0.84
C ASN A 171 6.03 -9.95 -0.89
N LEU A 172 5.11 -9.18 -1.47
CA LEU A 172 3.69 -9.55 -1.57
C LEU A 172 3.35 -10.11 -2.95
N ARG A 173 2.71 -11.27 -2.98
CA ARG A 173 2.21 -11.95 -4.18
C ARG A 173 0.82 -12.49 -3.87
N HIS A 174 -0.20 -11.74 -4.29
CA HIS A 174 -1.60 -12.12 -4.14
C HIS A 174 -2.41 -11.46 -5.26
N PRO A 175 -3.39 -12.14 -5.89
CA PRO A 175 -4.14 -11.59 -7.02
C PRO A 175 -4.86 -10.28 -6.70
N ASN A 176 -5.24 -10.05 -5.44
CA ASN A 176 -5.93 -8.84 -4.99
C ASN A 176 -5.05 -7.82 -4.27
N ILE A 177 -3.72 -7.90 -4.44
CA ILE A 177 -2.76 -6.90 -3.96
C ILE A 177 -2.01 -6.37 -5.18
N LEU A 178 -1.90 -5.05 -5.30
CA LEU A 178 -1.19 -4.42 -6.41
C LEU A 178 0.28 -4.81 -6.37
N GLN A 179 0.77 -5.45 -7.43
CA GLN A 179 2.15 -5.95 -7.45
C GLN A 179 3.16 -4.82 -7.63
N LEU A 180 4.24 -4.85 -6.83
CA LEU A 180 5.46 -4.09 -7.05
C LEU A 180 6.48 -5.00 -7.76
N PHE A 181 6.75 -4.73 -9.04
CA PHE A 181 7.71 -5.50 -9.84
C PHE A 181 9.16 -5.15 -9.52
N GLY A 182 9.40 -3.91 -9.13
CA GLY A 182 10.74 -3.43 -8.81
C GLY A 182 10.75 -1.93 -8.57
N HIS A 183 11.92 -1.41 -8.23
CA HIS A 183 12.13 0.01 -8.03
C HIS A 183 13.54 0.40 -8.51
N PHE A 184 13.73 1.69 -8.79
CA PHE A 184 15.03 2.28 -9.05
C PHE A 184 15.02 3.75 -8.64
N HIS A 185 16.16 4.43 -8.68
CA HIS A 185 16.23 5.85 -8.37
C HIS A 185 17.29 6.55 -9.21
N ASP A 186 17.12 7.85 -9.40
CA ASP A 186 18.17 8.74 -9.94
C ASP A 186 18.62 9.72 -8.84
N SER A 187 19.33 10.79 -9.20
CA SER A 187 19.78 11.80 -8.23
C SER A 187 18.63 12.59 -7.58
N LYS A 188 17.48 12.72 -8.25
CA LYS A 188 16.35 13.57 -7.84
C LYS A 188 15.09 12.79 -7.45
N ARG A 189 14.92 11.56 -7.93
CA ARG A 189 13.65 10.82 -7.91
C ARG A 189 13.82 9.36 -7.53
N VAL A 190 12.76 8.79 -6.98
CA VAL A 190 12.57 7.34 -6.77
C VAL A 190 11.43 6.88 -7.68
N PHE A 191 11.58 5.72 -8.30
CA PHE A 191 10.64 5.15 -9.25
C PHE A 191 10.20 3.78 -8.77
N LEU A 192 8.88 3.56 -8.69
CA LEU A 192 8.28 2.27 -8.40
C LEU A 192 7.60 1.73 -9.66
N ILE A 193 7.93 0.50 -10.03
CA ILE A 193 7.37 -0.21 -11.18
C ILE A 193 6.23 -1.07 -10.67
N LEU A 194 5.00 -0.62 -10.88
CA LEU A 194 3.78 -1.22 -10.33
C LEU A 194 2.96 -1.92 -11.42
N GLU A 195 2.14 -2.87 -11.00
CA GLU A 195 1.05 -3.41 -11.81
C GLU A 195 0.12 -2.30 -12.31
N PHE A 196 -0.29 -2.39 -13.57
CA PHE A 196 -1.23 -1.45 -14.15
C PHE A 196 -2.69 -1.87 -13.89
N ALA A 197 -3.35 -1.18 -12.97
CA ALA A 197 -4.78 -1.35 -12.71
C ALA A 197 -5.62 -0.49 -13.68
N ALA A 198 -6.02 -1.08 -14.83
CA ALA A 198 -6.58 -0.34 -15.95
C ALA A 198 -7.91 0.38 -15.69
N LYS A 199 -8.70 -0.09 -14.71
CA LYS A 199 -9.98 0.53 -14.37
C LYS A 199 -9.87 1.61 -13.29
N GLY A 200 -8.66 1.89 -12.78
CA GLY A 200 -8.40 2.99 -11.85
C GLY A 200 -8.92 2.76 -10.44
N GLU A 201 -9.10 3.85 -9.68
CA GLU A 201 -9.49 3.84 -8.26
C GLU A 201 -10.95 3.39 -8.06
N LEU A 202 -11.17 2.47 -7.12
CA LEU A 202 -12.49 1.96 -6.76
C LEU A 202 -13.41 3.07 -6.23
N TYR A 203 -12.86 4.08 -5.54
CA TYR A 203 -13.59 5.29 -5.12
C TYR A 203 -14.37 5.93 -6.27
N LYS A 204 -13.73 6.10 -7.45
CA LYS A 204 -14.37 6.72 -8.62
C LYS A 204 -15.51 5.85 -9.18
N HIS A 205 -15.43 4.53 -9.02
CA HIS A 205 -16.53 3.63 -9.38
C HIS A 205 -17.70 3.79 -8.42
N LEU A 206 -17.43 3.81 -7.12
CA LEU A 206 -18.47 3.98 -6.10
C LEU A 206 -19.20 5.31 -6.26
N ARG A 207 -18.47 6.42 -6.45
CA ARG A 207 -19.08 7.74 -6.67
C ARG A 207 -19.93 7.81 -7.94
N ARG A 208 -19.52 7.13 -9.02
CA ARG A 208 -20.28 7.08 -10.27
C ARG A 208 -21.58 6.28 -10.14
N GLU A 209 -21.55 5.20 -9.37
CA GLU A 209 -22.70 4.30 -9.18
C GLU A 209 -23.57 4.70 -7.98
N ASN A 210 -23.15 5.71 -7.21
CA ASN A 210 -23.66 6.11 -5.89
C ASN A 210 -23.49 5.03 -4.80
N ARG A 211 -23.89 3.80 -5.09
CA ARG A 211 -23.72 2.59 -4.28
C ARG A 211 -23.65 1.36 -5.18
N PHE A 212 -22.96 0.33 -4.74
CA PHE A 212 -22.90 -0.94 -5.47
C PHE A 212 -24.09 -1.84 -5.15
N PRO A 213 -24.59 -2.60 -6.14
CA PRO A 213 -25.51 -3.69 -5.87
C PRO A 213 -24.80 -4.79 -5.06
N GLU A 214 -25.56 -5.53 -4.26
CA GLU A 214 -24.99 -6.49 -3.31
C GLU A 214 -24.11 -7.56 -3.96
N TRP A 215 -24.44 -8.00 -5.17
CA TRP A 215 -23.64 -9.00 -5.88
C TRP A 215 -22.23 -8.50 -6.19
N LYS A 216 -22.08 -7.20 -6.48
CA LYS A 216 -20.80 -6.57 -6.78
C LYS A 216 -20.03 -6.26 -5.50
N ALA A 217 -20.73 -5.70 -4.51
CA ALA A 217 -20.16 -5.41 -3.20
C ALA A 217 -19.61 -6.68 -2.55
N SER A 218 -20.38 -7.78 -2.53
CA SER A 218 -19.95 -9.06 -1.95
C SER A 218 -18.73 -9.66 -2.65
N GLN A 219 -18.63 -9.58 -3.98
CA GLN A 219 -17.44 -10.01 -4.72
C GLN A 219 -16.20 -9.22 -4.31
N TYR A 220 -16.32 -7.90 -4.16
CA TYR A 220 -15.22 -7.06 -3.69
C TYR A 220 -14.84 -7.36 -2.23
N ILE A 221 -15.83 -7.53 -1.34
CA ILE A 221 -15.57 -7.87 0.06
C ILE A 221 -14.93 -9.26 0.19
N ALA A 222 -15.32 -10.24 -0.62
CA ALA A 222 -14.67 -11.55 -0.64
C ALA A 222 -13.20 -11.47 -1.06
N GLN A 223 -12.90 -10.69 -2.11
CA GLN A 223 -11.54 -10.45 -2.58
C GLN A 223 -10.71 -9.68 -1.53
N MET A 224 -11.29 -8.67 -0.88
CA MET A 224 -10.66 -7.93 0.23
C MET A 224 -10.33 -8.86 1.38
N ALA A 225 -11.28 -9.70 1.80
CA ALA A 225 -11.07 -10.66 2.88
C ALA A 225 -9.94 -11.66 2.55
N SER A 226 -9.84 -12.12 1.29
CA SER A 226 -8.74 -12.97 0.83
C SER A 226 -7.38 -12.26 0.93
N ALA A 227 -7.30 -11.01 0.45
CA ALA A 227 -6.08 -10.21 0.50
C ALA A 227 -5.63 -9.90 1.94
N LEU A 228 -6.56 -9.48 2.80
CA LEU A 228 -6.28 -9.22 4.21
C LEU A 228 -5.81 -10.47 4.94
N ARG A 229 -6.42 -11.64 4.66
CA ARG A 229 -5.98 -12.91 5.26
C ARG A 229 -4.55 -13.23 4.84
N TYR A 230 -4.20 -13.02 3.58
CA TYR A 230 -2.83 -13.18 3.10
C TYR A 230 -1.84 -12.23 3.82
N LEU A 231 -2.21 -10.97 4.00
CA LEU A 231 -1.40 -9.99 4.74
C LEU A 231 -1.21 -10.38 6.20
N HIS A 232 -2.29 -10.76 6.89
CA HIS A 232 -2.28 -11.10 8.32
C HIS A 232 -1.45 -12.37 8.58
N ARG A 233 -1.48 -13.37 7.68
CA ARG A 233 -0.60 -14.55 7.74
C ARG A 233 0.89 -14.21 7.58
N LYS A 234 1.20 -13.08 6.94
CA LYS A 234 2.55 -12.51 6.85
C LYS A 234 2.82 -11.47 7.94
N HIS A 235 1.97 -11.40 8.97
CA HIS A 235 2.05 -10.43 10.06
C HIS A 235 2.07 -8.97 9.58
N ILE A 236 1.40 -8.68 8.46
CA ILE A 236 1.26 -7.33 7.92
C ILE A 236 -0.13 -6.81 8.22
N ILE A 237 -0.21 -5.64 8.84
CA ILE A 237 -1.48 -4.92 9.07
C ILE A 237 -1.51 -3.72 8.11
N HIS A 238 -2.60 -3.54 7.37
CA HIS A 238 -2.69 -2.49 6.35
C HIS A 238 -2.92 -1.10 6.95
N ARG A 239 -3.92 -0.96 7.84
CA ARG A 239 -4.27 0.26 8.60
C ARG A 239 -4.82 1.46 7.83
N ASP A 240 -5.06 1.33 6.53
CA ASP A 240 -5.60 2.43 5.70
C ASP A 240 -6.48 1.87 4.57
N ILE A 241 -7.37 0.95 4.92
CA ILE A 241 -8.32 0.35 3.98
C ILE A 241 -9.44 1.35 3.74
N LYS A 242 -9.54 1.81 2.48
CA LYS A 242 -10.56 2.73 1.99
C LYS A 242 -10.65 2.66 0.46
N PRO A 243 -11.75 3.08 -0.19
CA PRO A 243 -11.93 2.99 -1.63
C PRO A 243 -10.84 3.69 -2.46
N GLU A 244 -10.20 4.74 -1.95
CA GLU A 244 -9.14 5.48 -2.62
C GLU A 244 -7.84 4.67 -2.74
N ASN A 245 -7.58 3.79 -1.77
CA ASN A 245 -6.40 2.92 -1.74
C ASN A 245 -6.65 1.56 -2.42
N ILE A 246 -7.83 1.36 -3.02
CA ILE A 246 -8.17 0.15 -3.75
C ILE A 246 -8.30 0.51 -5.22
N LEU A 247 -7.53 -0.16 -6.07
CA LEU A 247 -7.63 -0.03 -7.53
C LEU A 247 -8.44 -1.19 -8.10
N VAL A 248 -8.88 -1.05 -9.35
CA VAL A 248 -9.60 -2.08 -10.10
C VAL A 248 -8.76 -2.49 -11.31
N GLY A 249 -8.42 -3.77 -11.36
CA GLY A 249 -7.66 -4.41 -12.42
C GLY A 249 -8.44 -4.56 -13.72
N ILE A 250 -7.79 -5.15 -14.72
CA ILE A 250 -8.30 -5.23 -16.08
C ILE A 250 -9.56 -6.10 -16.17
N HIS A 251 -9.65 -7.16 -15.36
CA HIS A 251 -10.78 -8.09 -15.34
C HIS A 251 -11.85 -7.68 -14.30
N GLY A 252 -11.70 -6.52 -13.65
CA GLY A 252 -12.63 -6.05 -12.63
C GLY A 252 -12.35 -6.59 -11.22
N GLU A 253 -11.23 -7.27 -11.03
CA GLU A 253 -10.72 -7.65 -9.72
C GLU A 253 -10.15 -6.43 -8.97
N ILE A 254 -10.30 -6.41 -7.65
CA ILE A 254 -9.71 -5.35 -6.83
C ILE A 254 -8.22 -5.60 -6.61
N LYS A 255 -7.47 -4.50 -6.43
CA LYS A 255 -6.04 -4.47 -6.11
C LYS A 255 -5.82 -3.52 -4.95
N ILE A 256 -5.55 -4.06 -3.76
CA ILE A 256 -5.16 -3.24 -2.60
C ILE A 256 -3.81 -2.57 -2.91
N SER A 257 -3.74 -1.27 -2.67
CA SER A 257 -2.56 -0.43 -2.91
C SER A 257 -2.27 0.46 -1.69
N ASP A 258 -1.17 1.21 -1.75
CA ASP A 258 -0.71 2.13 -0.71
C ASP A 258 -0.42 1.47 0.65
N PHE A 259 0.71 0.77 0.68
CA PHE A 259 1.27 0.15 1.89
C PHE A 259 2.07 1.16 2.75
N GLY A 260 1.96 2.47 2.49
CA GLY A 260 2.69 3.49 3.22
C GLY A 260 2.38 3.46 4.73
N TRP A 261 1.15 3.10 5.11
CA TRP A 261 0.79 2.91 6.51
C TRP A 261 0.89 1.46 6.97
N SER A 262 1.35 0.53 6.14
CA SER A 262 1.45 -0.87 6.56
C SER A 262 2.63 -1.12 7.48
N VAL A 263 2.49 -2.09 8.38
CA VAL A 263 3.56 -2.50 9.32
C VAL A 263 3.72 -4.01 9.33
N HIS A 264 4.96 -4.49 9.37
CA HIS A 264 5.27 -5.85 9.81
C HIS A 264 5.24 -5.88 11.35
N ALA A 265 4.38 -6.72 11.92
CA ALA A 265 4.15 -6.84 13.36
C ALA A 265 4.28 -8.30 13.82
N PRO A 266 5.48 -8.91 13.74
CA PRO A 266 5.67 -10.29 14.15
C PRO A 266 5.54 -10.51 15.66
N ASN A 267 5.64 -9.47 16.51
CA ASN A 267 5.59 -9.63 17.99
C ASN A 267 5.25 -8.36 18.80
N SER A 268 4.58 -7.32 18.27
CA SER A 268 4.34 -6.11 19.09
C SER A 268 3.18 -5.18 18.72
N ARG A 269 2.38 -4.96 19.77
CA ARG A 269 1.56 -3.82 20.22
C ARG A 269 2.05 -2.42 19.78
N ARG A 270 1.19 -1.49 19.31
CA ARG A 270 1.63 -0.16 18.81
C ARG A 270 0.65 1.01 18.99
N LYS A 271 1.21 2.23 19.14
CA LYS A 271 0.60 3.52 19.54
C LYS A 271 0.37 4.60 18.46
N THR A 272 0.65 4.37 17.17
CA THR A 272 0.55 5.43 16.12
C THR A 272 -0.88 5.58 15.57
N MET A 273 -1.45 6.80 15.62
CA MET A 273 -2.72 7.15 14.97
C MET A 273 -2.48 7.42 13.47
N CYS A 274 -3.04 6.60 12.59
CA CYS A 274 -2.96 6.75 11.13
C CYS A 274 -4.25 6.23 10.47
N GLY A 275 -4.74 6.90 9.42
CA GLY A 275 -5.93 6.52 8.64
C GLY A 275 -6.88 7.70 8.33
N THR A 276 -7.86 7.49 7.46
CA THR A 276 -9.00 8.41 7.28
C THR A 276 -9.97 8.25 8.45
N LEU A 277 -10.37 9.36 9.10
CA LEU A 277 -11.16 9.36 10.34
C LEU A 277 -12.38 8.42 10.28
N ASP A 278 -13.08 8.41 9.14
CA ASP A 278 -14.31 7.65 8.93
C ASP A 278 -14.11 6.11 8.96
N TYR A 279 -12.87 5.63 8.78
CA TYR A 279 -12.49 4.20 8.83
C TYR A 279 -11.74 3.81 10.10
N LEU A 280 -11.41 4.78 10.97
CA LEU A 280 -10.66 4.48 12.17
C LEU A 280 -11.52 3.65 13.14
N PRO A 281 -10.95 2.59 13.74
CA PRO A 281 -11.65 1.81 14.74
C PRO A 281 -11.64 2.52 16.12
N PRO A 282 -12.58 2.19 17.03
CA PRO A 282 -12.72 2.85 18.32
C PRO A 282 -11.45 2.83 19.18
N GLU A 283 -10.71 1.71 19.15
CA GLU A 283 -9.44 1.52 19.88
C GLU A 283 -8.29 2.41 19.37
N MET A 284 -8.41 3.01 18.18
CA MET A 284 -7.42 3.98 17.68
C MET A 284 -7.79 5.44 18.01
N ILE A 285 -9.03 5.70 18.43
CA ILE A 285 -9.55 7.06 18.67
C ILE A 285 -9.56 7.41 20.17
N LYS A 286 -9.78 6.45 21.06
CA LYS A 286 -9.90 6.71 22.51
C LYS A 286 -8.54 7.04 23.13
N PRO A 287 -8.29 8.29 23.58
CA PRO A 287 -7.07 8.63 24.31
C PRO A 287 -7.28 8.30 25.78
N GLY A 288 -6.51 7.37 26.35
CA GLY A 288 -6.57 7.11 27.79
C GLY A 288 -6.10 5.75 28.26
N THR A 289 -5.96 4.76 27.38
CA THR A 289 -5.21 3.55 27.73
C THR A 289 -3.73 3.85 27.47
N SER A 290 -2.94 3.86 28.54
CA SER A 290 -1.47 3.88 28.49
C SER A 290 -0.86 2.76 27.62
N ASP A 291 -1.72 1.82 27.21
CA ASP A 291 -1.51 0.68 26.33
C ASP A 291 -2.35 0.79 25.04
N ASN A 292 -2.27 1.94 24.34
CA ASN A 292 -2.90 2.21 23.05
C ASN A 292 -2.32 1.28 21.97
N SER A 293 -2.63 -0.01 22.06
CA SER A 293 -2.08 -1.13 21.31
C SER A 293 -3.20 -1.78 20.52
N TYR A 294 -3.13 -1.70 19.20
CA TYR A 294 -4.05 -2.39 18.30
C TYR A 294 -3.35 -3.52 17.53
N ASN A 295 -4.12 -4.53 17.13
CA ASN A 295 -3.69 -5.70 16.37
C ASN A 295 -4.30 -5.68 14.95
N GLU A 296 -4.23 -6.80 14.22
CA GLU A 296 -4.75 -6.92 12.86
C GLU A 296 -6.28 -6.75 12.75
N LYS A 297 -7.00 -6.78 13.88
CA LYS A 297 -8.46 -6.57 13.96
C LYS A 297 -8.90 -5.18 13.50
N VAL A 298 -8.00 -4.20 13.42
CA VAL A 298 -8.29 -2.87 12.85
C VAL A 298 -8.68 -2.94 11.37
N ASP A 299 -8.10 -3.89 10.62
CA ASP A 299 -8.43 -4.09 9.21
C ASP A 299 -9.84 -4.73 9.07
N LEU A 300 -10.28 -5.52 10.06
CA LEU A 300 -11.65 -6.08 10.09
C LEU A 300 -12.70 -4.99 10.32
N TRP A 301 -12.43 -4.02 11.20
CA TRP A 301 -13.30 -2.87 11.36
C TRP A 301 -13.39 -2.07 10.05
N SER A 302 -12.24 -1.78 9.44
CA SER A 302 -12.19 -1.04 8.17
C SER A 302 -12.91 -1.79 7.04
N LEU A 303 -12.85 -3.13 7.03
CA LEU A 303 -13.64 -3.96 6.12
C LEU A 303 -15.15 -3.82 6.35
N GLY A 304 -15.59 -3.69 7.60
CA GLY A 304 -16.98 -3.42 7.96
C GLY A 304 -17.45 -2.04 7.48
N VAL A 305 -16.63 -1.00 7.68
CA VAL A 305 -16.89 0.37 7.18
C VAL A 305 -17.01 0.35 5.65
N LEU A 306 -16.07 -0.31 4.97
CA LEU A 306 -16.06 -0.46 3.51
C LEU A 306 -17.29 -1.24 3.00
N THR A 307 -17.71 -2.29 3.69
CA THR A 307 -18.90 -3.08 3.35
C THR A 307 -20.16 -2.22 3.41
N TYR A 308 -20.31 -1.42 4.47
CA TYR A 308 -21.40 -0.48 4.61
C TYR A 308 -21.38 0.55 3.48
N GLU A 309 -20.23 1.20 3.26
CA GLU A 309 -20.10 2.27 2.27
C GLU A 309 -20.37 1.78 0.84
N PHE A 310 -19.96 0.56 0.49
CA PHE A 310 -20.32 -0.03 -0.80
C PHE A 310 -21.83 -0.16 -0.98
N LEU A 311 -22.59 -0.47 0.07
CA LEU A 311 -24.02 -0.73 -0.02
C LEU A 311 -24.89 0.51 0.15
N VAL A 312 -24.37 1.52 0.85
CA VAL A 312 -25.11 2.74 1.21
C VAL A 312 -24.64 3.96 0.41
N GLY A 313 -23.36 4.01 0.03
CA GLY A 313 -22.74 5.10 -0.74
C GLY A 313 -21.98 6.12 0.09
N GLU A 314 -22.09 6.06 1.41
CA GLU A 314 -21.41 6.94 2.38
C GLU A 314 -20.95 6.12 3.59
N ALA A 315 -19.97 6.63 4.35
CA ALA A 315 -19.43 5.89 5.47
C ALA A 315 -20.43 5.88 6.65
N PRO A 316 -20.50 4.78 7.44
CA PRO A 316 -21.53 4.59 8.48
C PRO A 316 -21.51 5.64 9.59
N PHE A 317 -20.37 6.29 9.81
CA PHE A 317 -20.16 7.25 10.89
C PHE A 317 -19.91 8.68 10.39
N GLU A 318 -20.06 8.92 9.08
CA GLU A 318 -19.75 10.21 8.46
C GLU A 318 -20.58 11.33 9.08
N ASP A 319 -19.89 12.35 9.59
CA ASP A 319 -20.43 13.57 10.18
C ASP A 319 -19.30 14.62 10.27
N THR A 320 -19.52 15.71 11.00
CA THR A 320 -18.47 16.58 11.52
C THR A 320 -17.42 15.76 12.29
N PRO A 321 -16.12 16.15 12.31
CA PRO A 321 -15.06 15.34 12.90
C PRO A 321 -15.31 14.90 14.35
N VAL A 322 -15.84 15.82 15.17
CA VAL A 322 -16.16 15.55 16.58
C VAL A 322 -17.31 14.54 16.71
N MET A 323 -18.36 14.68 15.89
CA MET A 323 -19.48 13.73 15.90
C MET A 323 -19.07 12.38 15.33
N THR A 324 -18.24 12.35 14.30
CA THR A 324 -17.69 11.11 13.72
C THR A 324 -16.95 10.31 14.79
N GLN A 325 -16.04 10.94 15.54
CA GLN A 325 -15.34 10.29 16.66
C GLN A 325 -16.31 9.75 17.72
N ARG A 326 -17.33 10.54 18.09
CA ARG A 326 -18.35 10.12 19.07
C ARG A 326 -19.16 8.93 18.58
N ARG A 327 -19.54 8.93 17.30
CA ARG A 327 -20.30 7.84 16.67
C ARG A 327 -19.47 6.57 16.57
N ILE A 328 -18.21 6.67 16.14
CA ILE A 328 -17.27 5.53 16.15
C ILE A 328 -17.11 4.97 17.56
N ALA A 329 -16.85 5.81 18.56
CA ALA A 329 -16.60 5.38 19.94
C ALA A 329 -17.77 4.60 20.57
N ARG A 330 -18.99 4.77 20.03
CA ARG A 330 -20.25 4.13 20.44
C ARG A 330 -20.77 3.09 19.43
N ALA A 331 -20.10 2.91 18.29
CA ALA A 331 -20.61 2.18 17.13
C ALA A 331 -22.03 2.63 16.71
N ASP A 332 -22.28 3.94 16.77
CA ASP A 332 -23.58 4.57 16.49
C ASP A 332 -23.79 4.78 14.99
N MET A 333 -24.38 3.77 14.35
CA MET A 333 -24.72 3.73 12.94
C MET A 333 -26.16 3.26 12.71
N SER A 334 -26.80 3.79 11.66
CA SER A 334 -28.10 3.31 11.19
C SER A 334 -27.90 2.59 9.87
N ILE A 335 -28.36 1.35 9.76
CA ILE A 335 -28.31 0.59 8.49
C ILE A 335 -29.67 0.71 7.79
N PRO A 336 -29.74 1.35 6.60
CA PRO A 336 -30.99 1.56 5.88
C PRO A 336 -31.79 0.28 5.61
N SER A 337 -33.12 0.36 5.52
CA SER A 337 -34.00 -0.79 5.32
C SER A 337 -33.80 -1.52 3.99
N PHE A 338 -33.26 -0.83 2.97
CA PHE A 338 -32.95 -1.43 1.67
C PHE A 338 -31.74 -2.37 1.69
N VAL A 339 -30.93 -2.37 2.75
CA VAL A 339 -29.80 -3.31 2.93
C VAL A 339 -30.35 -4.63 3.44
N SER A 340 -30.02 -5.73 2.75
CA SER A 340 -30.57 -7.05 3.09
C SER A 340 -30.25 -7.47 4.53
N PRO A 341 -31.08 -8.33 5.14
CA PRO A 341 -30.80 -8.88 6.46
C PRO A 341 -29.42 -9.56 6.55
N GLU A 342 -29.01 -10.28 5.50
CA GLU A 342 -27.73 -10.98 5.49
C GLU A 342 -26.53 -10.03 5.36
N ALA A 343 -26.65 -8.95 4.57
CA ALA A 343 -25.63 -7.90 4.52
C ALA A 343 -25.52 -7.16 5.86
N ARG A 344 -26.66 -6.83 6.46
CA ARG A 344 -26.76 -6.19 7.79
C ARG A 344 -26.08 -7.04 8.87
N ASP A 345 -26.27 -8.35 8.82
CA ASP A 345 -25.63 -9.31 9.74
C ASP A 345 -24.10 -9.25 9.63
N LEU A 346 -23.55 -9.29 8.40
CA LEU A 346 -22.09 -9.18 8.20
C LEU A 346 -21.54 -7.85 8.72
N ILE A 347 -22.20 -6.73 8.39
CA ILE A 347 -21.78 -5.39 8.84
C ILE A 347 -21.73 -5.34 10.38
N LYS A 348 -22.78 -5.83 11.06
CA LYS A 348 -22.84 -5.85 12.53
C LYS A 348 -21.78 -6.76 13.16
N LYS A 349 -21.41 -7.85 12.52
CA LYS A 349 -20.35 -8.77 12.98
C LYS A 349 -18.93 -8.22 12.79
N LEU A 350 -18.73 -7.31 11.83
CA LEU A 350 -17.45 -6.62 11.62
C LEU A 350 -17.31 -5.36 12.48
N LEU A 351 -18.36 -4.55 12.59
CA LEU A 351 -18.39 -3.28 13.32
C LEU A 351 -18.76 -3.48 14.79
N VAL A 352 -17.95 -4.29 15.47
CA VAL A 352 -18.07 -4.56 16.91
C VAL A 352 -17.03 -3.76 17.68
N LEU A 353 -17.45 -3.12 18.78
CA LEU A 353 -16.60 -2.28 19.62
C LEU A 353 -15.41 -3.05 20.20
N ASP A 354 -15.66 -4.27 20.66
CA ASP A 354 -14.63 -5.19 21.15
C ASP A 354 -13.91 -5.86 19.96
N PRO A 355 -12.61 -5.59 19.73
CA PRO A 355 -11.88 -6.13 18.59
C PRO A 355 -11.85 -7.65 18.53
N GLU A 356 -11.87 -8.33 19.69
CA GLU A 356 -11.78 -9.78 19.78
C GLU A 356 -13.11 -10.47 19.42
N LYS A 357 -14.22 -9.74 19.44
CA LYS A 357 -15.55 -10.22 19.05
C LYS A 357 -15.86 -10.02 17.57
N ARG A 358 -14.96 -9.36 16.82
CA ARG A 358 -15.13 -9.17 15.36
C ARG A 358 -15.00 -10.52 14.64
N ILE A 359 -15.88 -10.77 13.68
CA ILE A 359 -15.84 -11.99 12.86
C ILE A 359 -14.48 -12.17 12.17
N PRO A 360 -13.78 -13.31 12.34
CA PRO A 360 -12.52 -13.59 11.66
C PRO A 360 -12.65 -13.61 10.13
N LEU A 361 -11.57 -13.28 9.41
CA LEU A 361 -11.55 -13.24 7.95
C LEU A 361 -11.91 -14.59 7.29
N GLU A 362 -11.56 -15.70 7.93
CA GLU A 362 -11.95 -17.05 7.51
C GLU A 362 -13.47 -17.21 7.46
N GLN A 363 -14.16 -16.69 8.48
CA GLN A 363 -15.62 -16.77 8.58
C GLN A 363 -16.32 -15.74 7.69
N VAL A 364 -15.67 -14.61 7.36
CA VAL A 364 -16.19 -13.66 6.37
C VAL A 364 -16.36 -14.33 5.00
N GLN A 365 -15.38 -15.14 4.56
CA GLN A 365 -15.44 -15.81 3.25
C GLN A 365 -16.60 -16.81 3.15
N THR A 366 -16.97 -17.45 4.26
CA THR A 366 -18.08 -18.40 4.34
C THR A 366 -19.38 -17.77 4.82
N HIS A 367 -19.42 -16.45 4.99
CA HIS A 367 -20.62 -15.76 5.47
C HIS A 367 -21.78 -15.95 4.48
N PRO A 368 -23.03 -16.21 4.94
CA PRO A 368 -24.17 -16.46 4.06
C PRO A 368 -24.35 -15.40 2.97
N TRP A 369 -24.17 -14.12 3.30
CA TRP A 369 -24.23 -13.02 2.33
C TRP A 369 -23.18 -13.14 1.21
N ILE A 370 -21.94 -13.50 1.56
CA ILE A 370 -20.85 -13.67 0.59
C ILE A 370 -21.11 -14.89 -0.30
N VAL A 371 -21.44 -16.03 0.32
CA VAL A 371 -21.69 -17.29 -0.40
C VAL A 371 -22.86 -17.14 -1.37
N LYS A 372 -23.97 -16.52 -0.95
CA LYS A 372 -25.18 -16.31 -1.75
C LYS A 372 -24.92 -15.59 -3.07
N HIS A 373 -24.01 -14.61 -3.05
CA HIS A 373 -23.76 -13.73 -4.19
C HIS A 373 -22.50 -14.10 -4.99
N CYS A 374 -21.51 -14.76 -4.39
CA CYS A 374 -20.29 -15.17 -5.11
C CYS A 374 -20.49 -16.48 -5.89
N THR A 375 -21.23 -17.45 -5.36
CA THR A 375 -21.47 -18.76 -6.02
C THR A 375 -22.37 -18.69 -7.25
N LYS A 376 -23.28 -17.71 -7.32
CA LYS A 376 -24.15 -17.50 -8.49
C LYS A 376 -23.43 -16.86 -9.69
N SER A 377 -22.24 -16.31 -9.48
CA SER A 377 -21.46 -15.64 -10.54
C SER A 377 -20.58 -16.58 -11.36
N SER A 378 -20.24 -17.76 -10.83
CA SER A 378 -19.46 -18.77 -11.56
C SER A 378 -20.32 -19.57 -12.54
N SER A 379 -21.59 -19.82 -12.22
CA SER A 379 -22.52 -20.57 -13.09
C SER A 379 -23.10 -19.77 -14.26
N SER A 380 -22.86 -18.46 -14.31
CA SER A 380 -23.35 -17.57 -15.37
C SER A 380 -22.26 -17.13 -16.36
N ARG A 381 -20.99 -17.50 -16.15
CA ARG A 381 -19.88 -17.20 -17.08
C ARG A 381 -19.63 -18.27 -18.13
N ASP A 382 -20.22 -19.45 -18.00
CA ASP A 382 -20.09 -20.57 -18.96
C ASP A 382 -21.22 -20.65 -20.00
N LYS A 383 -22.01 -19.58 -20.17
CA LYS A 383 -23.15 -19.55 -21.12
C LYS A 383 -23.25 -18.32 -22.01
N SER A 384 -22.15 -17.60 -22.24
CA SER A 384 -22.13 -16.43 -23.13
C SER A 384 -21.14 -16.60 -24.26
#